data_AF-A0A495TEM9-F1
#
_entry.id   AF-A0A495TEM9-F1
#
_cell.length_a   1.000
_cell.length_b   1.000
_cell.length_c   1.000
_cell.angle_alpha   90.00
_cell.angle_beta   90.00
_cell.angle_gamma   90.00
#
_symmetry.space_group_name_H-M   'P 1'
#
loop_
_entity.id
_entity.type
_entity.pdbx_description
1 polymer ?
#
loop_
_entity_poly.entity_id
_entity_poly.type
_entity_poly.pdbx_seq_one_letter_code
_entity_poly.pdbx_strand_id
1 'polypeptide(L)'
;MPVRSDPHPVVERFARVRETASARYGPDSQAITFLLYEELVSMRTLLARDLGCAPVRSRIAELLPAIQRRFDAAAAPAPPQQCHRTVSVDPTVIEFDRRFFEARYRPALQALGRRAVRLRDRDQALALLTTGASYLYAVDDEGALWVWPQPHRLADVMFGWAPGRPVGEPRVVHPMLVPDRLRVRAAGELVVTGSPEQVFVTANLKSGHFRPPRACAVEARRAVVSALELPSPADVDVFTMPPPTAPPTC
;
A
#
# COMPACT_ATOMS: atom_id res chain seq x y z
N MET A 1 28.54 24.57 15.17
CA MET A 1 29.05 23.25 14.71
C MET A 1 27.90 22.26 14.83
N PRO A 2 27.28 21.80 13.73
CA PRO A 2 26.26 20.76 13.83
C PRO A 2 26.91 19.48 14.36
N VAL A 3 26.43 18.97 15.49
CA VAL A 3 26.84 17.67 16.04
C VAL A 3 26.42 16.63 15.00
N ARG A 4 27.39 16.00 14.33
CA ARG A 4 27.11 14.82 13.51
C ARG A 4 26.69 13.72 14.47
N SER A 5 25.39 13.44 14.52
CA SER A 5 24.88 12.26 15.22
C SER A 5 25.32 11.03 14.42
N ASP A 6 25.92 10.06 15.11
CA ASP A 6 26.26 8.78 14.48
C ASP A 6 25.00 8.12 13.88
N PRO A 7 25.13 7.46 12.71
CA PRO A 7 24.00 6.79 12.07
C PRO A 7 23.47 5.64 12.96
N HIS A 8 22.15 5.47 12.98
CA HIS A 8 21.52 4.39 13.73
C HIS A 8 21.91 3.02 13.11
N PRO A 9 22.25 1.97 13.90
CA PRO A 9 22.76 0.69 13.37
C PRO A 9 21.85 0.00 12.33
N VAL A 10 20.53 0.16 12.49
CA VAL A 10 19.55 -0.37 11.52
C VAL A 10 19.65 0.34 10.16
N VAL A 11 19.90 1.66 10.15
CA VAL A 11 20.08 2.43 8.92
C VAL A 11 21.32 1.94 8.16
N GLU A 12 22.43 1.70 8.87
CA GLU A 12 23.63 1.14 8.27
C GLU A 12 23.40 -0.26 7.71
N ARG A 13 22.65 -1.11 8.42
CA ARG A 13 22.30 -2.46 7.94
C ARG A 13 21.54 -2.38 6.62
N PHE A 14 20.52 -1.52 6.51
CA PHE A 14 19.79 -1.35 5.26
C PHE A 14 20.67 -0.77 4.15
N ALA A 15 21.58 0.15 4.45
CA ALA A 15 22.55 0.65 3.47
C ALA A 15 23.38 -0.49 2.85
N ARG A 16 23.95 -1.37 3.69
CA ARG A 16 24.74 -2.55 3.23
C ARG A 16 23.90 -3.55 2.41
N VAL A 17 22.68 -3.84 2.86
CA VAL A 17 21.79 -4.77 2.15
C VAL A 17 21.41 -4.21 0.77
N ARG A 18 21.12 -2.91 0.68
CA ARG A 18 20.80 -2.27 -0.60
C ARG A 18 21.98 -2.20 -1.55
N GLU A 19 23.19 -1.94 -1.05
CA GLU A 19 24.40 -1.98 -1.88
C GLU A 19 24.57 -3.37 -2.52
N THR A 20 24.46 -4.43 -1.70
CA THR A 20 24.52 -5.81 -2.17
C THR A 20 23.41 -6.13 -3.19
N ALA A 21 22.18 -5.71 -2.91
CA ALA A 21 21.05 -5.92 -3.82
C ALA A 21 21.19 -5.13 -5.12
N SER A 22 21.73 -3.91 -5.06
CA SER A 22 21.97 -3.04 -6.21
C SER A 22 23.02 -3.65 -7.13
N ALA A 23 24.12 -4.17 -6.55
CA ALA A 23 25.14 -4.89 -7.32
C ALA A 23 24.59 -6.16 -7.99
N ARG A 24 23.66 -6.86 -7.34
CA ARG A 24 23.10 -8.13 -7.85
C ARG A 24 21.98 -7.97 -8.87
N TYR A 25 21.05 -7.04 -8.64
CA TYR A 25 19.81 -6.92 -9.39
C TYR A 25 19.74 -5.65 -10.24
N GLY A 26 20.71 -4.74 -10.09
CA GLY A 26 20.72 -3.42 -10.69
C GLY A 26 20.07 -2.38 -9.77
N PRO A 27 20.56 -1.12 -9.83
CA PRO A 27 20.09 -0.02 -8.96
C PRO A 27 18.63 0.33 -9.21
N ASP A 28 18.09 0.02 -10.38
CA ASP A 28 16.71 0.35 -10.77
C ASP A 28 15.72 -0.82 -10.68
N SER A 29 16.15 -1.92 -10.08
CA SER A 29 15.30 -3.10 -9.91
C SER A 29 14.14 -2.87 -8.93
N GLN A 30 13.07 -3.64 -9.11
CA GLN A 30 11.96 -3.71 -8.14
C GLN A 30 12.43 -4.17 -6.75
N ALA A 31 13.53 -4.93 -6.68
CA ALA A 31 14.16 -5.34 -5.42
C ALA A 31 14.63 -4.14 -4.59
N ILE A 32 15.20 -3.11 -5.22
CA ILE A 32 15.57 -1.87 -4.52
C ILE A 32 14.32 -1.16 -3.99
N THR A 33 13.25 -1.09 -4.79
CA THR A 33 11.99 -0.47 -4.34
C THR A 33 11.41 -1.18 -3.11
N PHE A 34 11.44 -2.53 -3.11
CA PHE A 34 11.02 -3.33 -1.96
C PHE A 34 11.86 -3.03 -0.72
N LEU A 35 13.19 -3.02 -0.83
CA LEU A 35 14.08 -2.75 0.29
C LEU A 35 13.87 -1.35 0.88
N LEU A 36 13.62 -0.34 0.05
CA LEU A 36 13.30 1.00 0.53
C LEU A 36 11.99 1.02 1.34
N TYR A 37 10.98 0.28 0.89
CA TYR A 37 9.71 0.17 1.59
C TYR A 37 9.84 -0.57 2.93
N GLU A 38 10.59 -1.67 2.96
CA GLU A 38 10.91 -2.41 4.19
C GLU A 38 11.71 -1.55 5.17
N GLU A 39 12.66 -0.76 4.67
CA GLU A 39 13.43 0.20 5.46
C GLU A 39 12.51 1.25 6.08
N LEU A 40 11.56 1.81 5.32
CA LEU A 40 10.59 2.78 5.84
C LEU A 40 9.71 2.19 6.95
N VAL A 41 9.15 1.00 6.73
CA VAL A 41 8.34 0.28 7.74
C VAL A 41 9.16 0.04 9.01
N SER A 42 10.42 -0.32 8.87
CA SER A 42 11.35 -0.50 9.99
C SER A 42 11.64 0.81 10.71
N MET A 43 11.87 1.91 9.98
CA MET A 43 12.11 3.23 10.55
C MET A 43 10.87 3.74 11.31
N ARG A 44 9.66 3.57 10.77
CA ARG A 44 8.41 3.93 11.46
C ARG A 44 8.21 3.11 12.75
N THR A 45 8.56 1.83 12.72
CA THR A 45 8.55 0.97 13.91
C THR A 45 9.53 1.45 14.99
N LEU A 46 10.74 1.87 14.59
CA LEU A 46 11.72 2.45 15.53
C LEU A 46 11.24 3.80 16.07
N LEU A 47 10.71 4.65 15.20
CA LEU A 47 10.18 5.97 15.58
C LEU A 47 9.04 5.85 16.59
N ALA A 48 8.22 4.80 16.51
CA ALA A 48 7.15 4.56 17.48
C ALA A 48 7.66 4.28 18.90
N ARG A 49 8.89 3.78 19.04
CA ARG A 49 9.54 3.52 20.34
C ARG A 49 10.25 4.75 20.88
N ASP A 50 10.78 5.58 19.99
CA ASP A 50 11.50 6.80 20.33
C ASP A 50 11.13 7.93 19.34
N LEU A 51 10.07 8.66 19.69
CA LEU A 51 9.67 9.89 19.00
C LEU A 51 10.69 11.02 19.17
N GLY A 52 11.84 10.81 19.81
CA GLY A 52 12.98 11.73 19.91
C GLY A 52 14.07 11.47 18.85
N CYS A 53 14.07 10.29 18.20
CA CYS A 53 15.19 9.83 17.40
C CYS A 53 15.42 10.63 16.10
N ALA A 54 16.31 11.62 16.15
CA ALA A 54 16.63 12.49 15.00
C ALA A 54 17.20 11.74 13.78
N PRO A 55 18.13 10.76 13.93
CA PRO A 55 18.63 9.99 12.79
C PRO A 55 17.52 9.21 12.05
N VAL A 56 16.60 8.59 12.79
CA VAL A 56 15.47 7.84 12.21
C VAL A 56 14.53 8.77 11.44
N ARG A 57 14.22 9.94 12.00
CA ARG A 57 13.41 10.96 11.30
C ARG A 57 14.06 11.46 10.02
N SER A 58 15.33 11.84 10.08
CA SER A 58 16.09 12.27 8.90
C SER A 58 16.01 11.20 7.82
N ARG A 59 16.16 9.94 8.24
CA ARG A 59 16.09 8.83 7.31
C ARG A 59 14.71 8.63 6.68
N ILE A 60 13.63 8.73 7.46
CA ILE A 60 12.26 8.69 6.92
C ILE A 60 12.07 9.80 5.89
N ALA A 61 12.50 11.02 6.20
CA ALA A 61 12.40 12.16 5.29
C ALA A 61 13.13 11.94 3.95
N GLU A 62 14.22 11.18 3.94
CA GLU A 62 14.92 10.77 2.71
C GLU A 62 14.21 9.64 1.96
N LEU A 63 13.66 8.65 2.68
CA LEU A 63 13.01 7.48 2.11
C LEU A 63 11.72 7.81 1.38
N LEU A 64 10.88 8.69 1.94
CA LEU A 64 9.60 9.07 1.35
C LEU A 64 9.71 9.54 -0.11
N PRO A 65 10.49 10.59 -0.44
CA PRO A 65 10.65 11.03 -1.82
C PRO A 65 11.41 10.00 -2.68
N ALA A 66 12.31 9.20 -2.10
CA ALA A 66 13.00 8.14 -2.84
C ALA A 66 12.06 7.04 -3.31
N ILE A 67 11.15 6.59 -2.44
CA ILE A 67 10.12 5.60 -2.77
C ILE A 67 9.14 6.19 -3.79
N GLN A 68 8.66 7.43 -3.58
CA GLN A 68 7.73 8.05 -4.52
C GLN A 68 8.32 8.17 -5.93
N ARG A 69 9.60 8.56 -6.08
CA ARG A 69 10.27 8.58 -7.40
C ARG A 69 10.29 7.21 -8.09
N ARG A 70 10.46 6.13 -7.32
CA ARG A 70 10.42 4.76 -7.86
C ARG A 70 9.03 4.39 -8.33
N PHE A 71 8.00 4.74 -7.57
CA PHE A 71 6.60 4.54 -7.97
C PHE A 71 6.25 5.35 -9.23
N ASP A 72 6.71 6.59 -9.31
CA ASP A 72 6.51 7.47 -10.48
C ASP A 72 7.18 6.94 -11.75
N ALA A 73 8.33 6.28 -11.63
CA ALA A 73 9.03 5.64 -12.75
C ALA A 73 8.41 4.29 -13.17
N ALA A 74 7.64 3.66 -12.29
CA ALA A 74 7.09 2.31 -12.49
C ALA A 74 5.77 2.30 -13.29
N ALA A 75 5.63 3.17 -14.29
CA ALA A 75 4.43 3.24 -15.13
C ALA A 75 4.12 1.87 -15.74
N ALA A 76 2.95 1.32 -15.37
CA ALA A 76 2.47 0.07 -15.93
C ALA A 76 1.68 0.36 -17.21
N PRO A 77 1.80 -0.48 -18.25
CA PRO A 77 0.97 -0.36 -19.44
C PRO A 77 -0.53 -0.42 -19.09
N ALA A 78 -1.34 0.25 -19.90
CA ALA A 78 -2.78 0.05 -19.87
C ALA A 78 -3.12 -1.44 -20.03
N PRO A 79 -4.11 -1.97 -19.31
CA PRO A 79 -4.51 -3.35 -19.50
C PRO A 79 -5.21 -3.47 -20.86
N PRO A 80 -5.19 -4.65 -21.51
CA PRO A 80 -5.89 -4.85 -22.77
C PRO A 80 -7.41 -4.65 -22.65
N GLN A 81 -7.96 -4.79 -21.44
CA GLN A 81 -9.38 -4.54 -21.16
C GLN A 81 -9.55 -3.60 -19.96
N GLN A 82 -10.24 -2.48 -20.18
CA GLN A 82 -10.64 -1.58 -19.12
C GLN A 82 -11.85 -2.17 -18.37
N CYS A 83 -11.65 -2.53 -17.10
CA CYS A 83 -12.66 -3.13 -16.23
C CYS A 83 -13.11 -2.18 -15.09
N HIS A 84 -12.85 -0.89 -15.24
CA HIS A 84 -13.28 0.15 -14.30
C HIS A 84 -13.53 1.48 -15.01
N ARG A 85 -14.28 2.36 -14.37
CA ARG A 85 -14.53 3.74 -14.81
C ARG A 85 -14.56 4.71 -13.63
N THR A 86 -14.18 5.96 -13.87
CA THR A 86 -14.39 7.04 -12.89
C THR A 86 -15.84 7.52 -13.00
N VAL A 87 -16.58 7.51 -11.89
CA VAL A 87 -18.00 7.92 -11.82
C VAL A 87 -18.21 9.25 -11.09
N SER A 88 -17.21 9.71 -10.35
CA SER A 88 -17.15 11.05 -9.76
C SER A 88 -15.69 11.50 -9.72
N VAL A 89 -15.43 12.81 -9.83
CA VAL A 89 -14.08 13.39 -9.74
C VAL A 89 -13.83 14.14 -8.44
N ASP A 90 -14.90 14.58 -7.75
CA ASP A 90 -14.82 15.29 -6.46
C ASP A 90 -15.92 14.84 -5.48
N PRO A 91 -15.59 13.99 -4.48
CA PRO A 91 -14.35 13.22 -4.40
C PRO A 91 -14.26 12.25 -5.59
N THR A 92 -13.04 11.84 -5.94
CA THR A 92 -12.85 10.83 -6.99
C THR A 92 -13.44 9.48 -6.55
N VAL A 93 -14.35 8.93 -7.35
CA VAL A 93 -14.94 7.60 -7.13
C VAL A 93 -14.76 6.77 -8.40
N ILE A 94 -14.26 5.55 -8.21
CA ILE A 94 -14.03 4.57 -9.28
C ILE A 94 -14.97 3.40 -9.08
N GLU A 95 -15.67 3.02 -10.14
CA GLU A 95 -16.53 1.85 -10.19
C GLU A 95 -15.88 0.74 -11.01
N PHE A 96 -15.81 -0.47 -10.45
CA PHE A 96 -15.36 -1.67 -11.13
C PHE A 96 -16.53 -2.37 -11.84
N ASP A 97 -16.27 -2.96 -13.00
CA ASP A 97 -17.30 -3.59 -13.82
C ASP A 97 -17.97 -4.76 -13.09
N ARG A 98 -19.29 -4.64 -12.90
CA ARG A 98 -20.11 -5.65 -12.23
C ARG A 98 -20.04 -6.99 -12.94
N ARG A 99 -20.26 -7.04 -14.25
CA ARG A 99 -20.35 -8.29 -15.02
C ARG A 99 -19.02 -9.05 -14.98
N PHE A 100 -17.91 -8.32 -15.10
CA PHE A 100 -16.57 -8.86 -14.97
C PHE A 100 -16.34 -9.42 -13.56
N PHE A 101 -16.75 -8.69 -12.51
CA PHE A 101 -16.64 -9.18 -11.13
C PHE A 101 -17.44 -10.47 -10.90
N GLU A 102 -18.70 -10.48 -11.33
CA GLU A 102 -19.59 -11.66 -11.24
C GLU A 102 -18.96 -12.89 -11.90
N ALA A 103 -18.47 -12.73 -13.13
CA ALA A 103 -17.90 -13.82 -13.90
C ALA A 103 -16.54 -14.29 -13.35
N ARG A 104 -15.67 -13.37 -12.93
CA ARG A 104 -14.26 -13.67 -12.65
C ARG A 104 -13.94 -13.88 -11.18
N TYR A 105 -14.58 -13.12 -10.29
CA TYR A 105 -14.15 -12.97 -8.89
C TYR A 105 -15.19 -13.43 -7.87
N ARG A 106 -16.50 -13.33 -8.15
CA ARG A 106 -17.53 -13.77 -7.18
C ARG A 106 -17.39 -15.24 -6.77
N PRO A 107 -17.16 -16.21 -7.68
CA PRO A 107 -17.00 -17.61 -7.28
C PRO A 107 -15.80 -17.82 -6.35
N ALA A 108 -14.68 -17.16 -6.63
CA ALA A 108 -13.48 -17.23 -5.79
C ALA A 108 -13.72 -16.61 -4.40
N LEU A 109 -14.40 -15.46 -4.34
CA LEU A 109 -14.77 -14.82 -3.08
C LEU A 109 -15.69 -15.72 -2.23
N GLN A 110 -16.67 -16.38 -2.86
CA GLN A 110 -17.55 -17.32 -2.17
C GLN A 110 -16.77 -18.54 -1.63
N ALA A 111 -15.85 -19.09 -2.42
CA ALA A 111 -15.03 -20.23 -2.03
C ALA A 111 -14.08 -19.93 -0.86
N LEU A 112 -13.60 -18.68 -0.73
CA LEU A 112 -12.72 -18.28 0.36
C LEU A 112 -13.39 -18.31 1.74
N GLY A 113 -14.73 -18.24 1.81
CA GLY A 113 -15.50 -18.29 3.07
C GLY A 113 -15.18 -17.15 4.05
N ARG A 114 -14.47 -16.11 3.62
CA ARG A 114 -14.05 -14.96 4.42
C ARG A 114 -14.51 -13.66 3.75
N ARG A 115 -14.59 -12.59 4.54
CA ARG A 115 -14.97 -11.26 4.08
C ARG A 115 -13.96 -10.23 4.55
N ALA A 116 -13.88 -9.13 3.80
CA ALA A 116 -13.17 -7.95 4.28
C ALA A 116 -13.86 -7.39 5.53
N VAL A 117 -13.06 -6.79 6.40
CA VAL A 117 -13.51 -6.18 7.64
C VAL A 117 -13.45 -4.67 7.47
N ARG A 118 -14.55 -3.99 7.80
CA ARG A 118 -14.55 -2.54 7.94
C ARG A 118 -13.87 -2.18 9.25
N LEU A 119 -12.77 -1.43 9.16
CA LEU A 119 -12.10 -0.85 10.33
C LEU A 119 -12.89 0.36 10.83
N ARG A 120 -13.16 0.40 12.12
CA ARG A 120 -14.00 1.42 12.76
C ARG A 120 -13.23 2.25 13.77
N ASP A 121 -12.29 1.62 14.45
CA ASP A 121 -11.51 2.21 15.53
C ASP A 121 -10.12 1.56 15.61
N ARG A 122 -9.27 2.18 16.42
CA ARG A 122 -7.87 1.77 16.61
C ARG A 122 -7.75 0.38 17.23
N ASP A 123 -8.56 0.09 18.24
CA ASP A 123 -8.49 -1.16 19.00
C ASP A 123 -8.84 -2.36 18.12
N GLN A 124 -9.90 -2.24 17.32
CA GLN A 124 -10.26 -3.23 16.32
C GLN A 124 -9.12 -3.47 15.33
N ALA A 125 -8.48 -2.40 14.85
CA ALA A 125 -7.38 -2.54 13.91
C ALA A 125 -6.16 -3.23 14.52
N LEU A 126 -5.78 -2.90 15.75
CA LEU A 126 -4.64 -3.52 16.44
C LEU A 126 -4.92 -4.97 16.86
N ALA A 127 -6.19 -5.32 17.11
CA ALA A 127 -6.60 -6.70 17.36
C ALA A 127 -6.61 -7.55 16.08
N LEU A 128 -6.97 -6.95 14.94
CA LEU A 128 -7.09 -7.66 13.66
C LEU A 128 -5.76 -7.75 12.90
N LEU A 129 -4.93 -6.71 12.98
CA LEU A 129 -3.75 -6.54 12.14
C LEU A 129 -2.48 -6.83 12.93
N THR A 130 -1.59 -7.60 12.31
CA THR A 130 -0.22 -7.78 12.77
C THR A 130 0.61 -6.58 12.33
N THR A 131 1.24 -5.90 13.29
CA THR A 131 2.09 -4.76 12.99
C THR A 131 3.28 -5.16 12.10
N GLY A 132 3.61 -4.31 11.13
CA GLY A 132 4.64 -4.56 10.12
C GLY A 132 4.21 -5.48 8.98
N ALA A 133 3.04 -6.12 9.05
CA ALA A 133 2.51 -6.94 7.96
C ALA A 133 1.73 -6.09 6.93
N SER A 134 1.72 -6.55 5.67
CA SER A 134 1.04 -5.87 4.57
C SER A 134 -0.36 -6.43 4.34
N TYR A 135 -1.33 -5.54 4.12
CA TYR A 135 -2.73 -5.89 3.93
C TYR A 135 -3.29 -5.19 2.69
N LEU A 136 -4.17 -5.87 1.96
CA LEU A 136 -4.99 -5.21 0.93
C LEU A 136 -6.04 -4.33 1.62
N TYR A 137 -6.22 -3.12 1.12
CA TYR A 137 -7.28 -2.24 1.56
C TYR A 137 -8.06 -1.62 0.40
N ALA A 138 -9.28 -1.22 0.71
CA ALA A 138 -10.12 -0.37 -0.12
C ALA A 138 -10.78 0.68 0.77
N VAL A 139 -10.91 1.90 0.26
CA VAL A 139 -11.79 2.92 0.82
C VAL A 139 -13.01 2.95 -0.07
N ASP A 140 -14.18 2.60 0.46
CA ASP A 140 -15.41 2.59 -0.33
C ASP A 140 -15.87 4.01 -0.73
N ASP A 141 -16.96 4.10 -1.47
CA ASP A 141 -17.54 5.38 -1.89
C ASP A 141 -18.22 6.18 -0.76
N GLU A 142 -18.38 5.60 0.42
CA GLU A 142 -18.78 6.29 1.66
C GLU A 142 -17.58 6.77 2.48
N GLY A 143 -16.36 6.41 2.09
CA GLY A 143 -15.14 6.77 2.80
C GLY A 143 -14.76 5.81 3.93
N ALA A 144 -15.40 4.64 4.04
CA ALA A 144 -15.05 3.64 5.04
C ALA A 144 -13.83 2.81 4.60
N LEU A 145 -12.93 2.53 5.54
CA LEU A 145 -11.75 1.71 5.32
C LEU A 145 -12.08 0.22 5.48
N TRP A 146 -11.93 -0.54 4.41
CA TRP A 146 -12.08 -2.00 4.37
C TRP A 146 -10.71 -2.66 4.19
N VAL A 147 -10.44 -3.68 4.99
CA VAL A 147 -9.18 -4.44 4.95
C VAL A 147 -9.47 -5.92 4.81
N TRP A 148 -8.70 -6.60 3.95
CA TRP A 148 -8.70 -8.06 3.96
C TRP A 148 -7.87 -8.56 5.16
N PRO A 149 -8.43 -9.34 6.09
CA PRO A 149 -7.78 -9.60 7.39
C PRO A 149 -6.56 -10.53 7.34
N GLN A 150 -6.29 -11.14 6.18
CA GLN A 150 -5.12 -12.01 6.02
C GLN A 150 -3.94 -11.20 5.49
N PRO A 151 -2.78 -11.23 6.17
CA PRO A 151 -1.60 -10.52 5.70
C PRO A 151 -1.05 -11.16 4.43
N HIS A 152 -0.48 -10.32 3.57
CA HIS A 152 0.32 -10.72 2.43
C HIS A 152 1.80 -10.51 2.74
N ARG A 153 2.65 -11.41 2.23
CA ARG A 153 4.08 -11.15 2.23
C ARG A 153 4.33 -10.01 1.25
N LEU A 154 5.02 -8.97 1.72
CA LEU A 154 5.34 -7.80 0.91
C LEU A 154 6.08 -8.21 -0.40
N ALA A 155 6.89 -9.27 -0.35
CA ALA A 155 7.54 -9.84 -1.54
C ALA A 155 6.52 -10.42 -2.54
N ASP A 156 5.47 -11.10 -2.08
CA ASP A 156 4.42 -11.63 -2.97
C ASP A 156 3.55 -10.50 -3.54
N VAL A 157 3.39 -9.39 -2.81
CA VAL A 157 2.71 -8.19 -3.32
C VAL A 157 3.55 -7.50 -4.41
N MET A 158 4.85 -7.36 -4.17
CA MET A 158 5.77 -6.62 -5.05
C MET A 158 6.21 -7.43 -6.27
N PHE A 159 6.45 -8.74 -6.12
CA PHE A 159 6.95 -9.64 -7.18
C PHE A 159 5.92 -10.66 -7.68
N GLY A 160 4.87 -10.97 -6.89
CA GLY A 160 3.94 -12.08 -7.16
C GLY A 160 2.94 -11.84 -8.30
N TRP A 161 3.23 -10.91 -9.20
CA TRP A 161 2.49 -10.68 -10.45
C TRP A 161 3.31 -11.14 -11.67
N ALA A 162 4.47 -11.77 -11.44
CA ALA A 162 5.24 -12.43 -12.47
C ALA A 162 4.38 -13.51 -13.16
N PRO A 163 4.29 -13.52 -14.50
CA PRO A 163 3.63 -14.59 -15.24
C PRO A 163 4.24 -15.95 -14.87
N GLY A 164 3.42 -16.96 -14.58
CA GLY A 164 3.87 -18.35 -14.43
C GLY A 164 3.98 -18.93 -13.01
N ARG A 165 3.58 -18.21 -11.94
CA ARG A 165 3.44 -18.85 -10.62
C ARG A 165 2.22 -19.79 -10.57
N PRO A 166 2.36 -21.03 -10.07
CA PRO A 166 1.24 -21.94 -9.91
C PRO A 166 0.21 -21.36 -8.93
N VAL A 167 -1.05 -21.31 -9.37
CA VAL A 167 -2.19 -20.76 -8.63
C VAL A 167 -2.67 -21.82 -7.64
N GLY A 168 -1.99 -21.94 -6.50
CA GLY A 168 -2.32 -22.92 -5.47
C GLY A 168 -3.57 -22.57 -4.64
N GLU A 169 -3.94 -21.28 -4.57
CA GLU A 169 -5.10 -20.80 -3.81
C GLU A 169 -5.80 -19.62 -4.52
N PRO A 170 -7.11 -19.41 -4.31
CA PRO A 170 -7.82 -18.25 -4.83
C PRO A 170 -7.22 -16.97 -4.24
N ARG A 171 -6.59 -16.16 -5.09
CA ARG A 171 -5.99 -14.89 -4.68
C ARG A 171 -7.07 -13.82 -4.50
N VAL A 172 -7.00 -13.12 -3.37
CA VAL A 172 -7.85 -11.96 -3.09
C VAL A 172 -7.39 -10.75 -3.92
N VAL A 173 -8.34 -10.00 -4.44
CA VAL A 173 -8.12 -8.77 -5.22
C VAL A 173 -9.00 -7.64 -4.68
N HIS A 174 -8.63 -6.39 -4.93
CA HIS A 174 -9.32 -5.22 -4.35
C HIS A 174 -10.84 -5.20 -4.55
N PRO A 175 -11.42 -5.57 -5.71
CA PRO A 175 -12.88 -5.63 -5.87
C PRO A 175 -13.60 -6.53 -4.87
N MET A 176 -12.92 -7.57 -4.36
CA MET A 176 -13.48 -8.49 -3.36
C MET A 176 -13.64 -7.87 -1.97
N LEU A 177 -13.02 -6.71 -1.70
CA LEU A 177 -13.15 -6.00 -0.43
C LEU A 177 -14.45 -5.21 -0.34
N VAL A 178 -15.02 -4.82 -1.48
CA VAL A 178 -16.27 -4.05 -1.59
C VAL A 178 -17.22 -4.68 -2.60
N PRO A 179 -17.55 -5.98 -2.45
CA PRO A 179 -18.17 -6.79 -3.51
C PRO A 179 -19.59 -6.33 -3.86
N ASP A 180 -20.30 -5.67 -2.95
CA ASP A 180 -21.69 -5.26 -3.16
C ASP A 180 -21.78 -3.98 -3.98
N ARG A 181 -20.91 -3.01 -3.74
CA ARG A 181 -20.92 -1.71 -4.45
C ARG A 181 -19.95 -1.63 -5.61
N LEU A 182 -18.79 -2.29 -5.49
CA LEU A 182 -17.68 -2.20 -6.43
C LEU A 182 -17.23 -0.77 -6.70
N ARG A 183 -17.41 0.12 -5.73
CA ARG A 183 -17.02 1.53 -5.82
C ARG A 183 -16.01 1.84 -4.74
N VAL A 184 -14.95 2.56 -5.12
CA VAL A 184 -13.88 2.95 -4.20
C VAL A 184 -13.46 4.39 -4.43
N ARG A 185 -13.03 5.04 -3.36
CA ARG A 185 -12.27 6.29 -3.40
C ARG A 185 -10.77 6.08 -3.37
N ALA A 186 -10.30 4.93 -2.88
CA ALA A 186 -8.90 4.52 -2.91
C ALA A 186 -8.80 3.00 -2.76
N ALA A 187 -7.71 2.41 -3.27
CA ALA A 187 -7.42 0.99 -3.08
C ALA A 187 -5.92 0.73 -3.29
N GLY A 188 -5.36 -0.18 -2.51
CA GLY A 188 -3.95 -0.53 -2.61
C GLY A 188 -3.53 -1.45 -1.48
N GLU A 189 -2.31 -1.27 -1.01
CA GLU A 189 -1.80 -1.97 0.17
C GLU A 189 -1.47 -1.01 1.30
N LEU A 190 -1.65 -1.47 2.54
CA LEU A 190 -1.26 -0.75 3.74
C LEU A 190 -0.46 -1.64 4.69
N VAL A 191 0.36 -0.99 5.52
CA VAL A 191 1.12 -1.57 6.63
C VAL A 191 0.89 -0.69 7.84
N VAL A 192 0.46 -1.29 8.95
CA VAL A 192 0.34 -0.60 10.24
C VAL A 192 1.59 -0.90 11.06
N THR A 193 2.20 0.11 11.66
CA THR A 193 3.40 -0.03 12.50
C THR A 193 3.23 0.72 13.82
N GLY A 194 4.02 0.34 14.82
CA GLY A 194 4.05 1.00 16.12
C GLY A 194 3.38 0.21 17.24
N SER A 195 2.75 0.91 18.17
CA SER A 195 2.11 0.39 19.39
C SER A 195 0.71 1.02 19.58
N PRO A 196 -0.09 0.58 20.56
CA PRO A 196 -1.39 1.21 20.86
C PRO A 196 -1.33 2.72 21.11
N GLU A 197 -0.23 3.20 21.68
CA GLU A 197 0.00 4.60 22.02
C GLU A 197 0.45 5.42 20.81
N GLN A 198 1.21 4.80 19.89
CA GLN A 198 1.75 5.47 18.71
C GLN A 198 1.68 4.58 17.48
N VAL A 199 0.76 4.91 16.57
CA VAL A 199 0.53 4.18 15.32
C VAL A 199 1.02 5.01 14.14
N PHE A 200 1.70 4.37 13.20
CA PHE A 200 1.96 4.91 11.88
C PHE A 200 1.43 3.97 10.81
N VAL A 201 1.02 4.53 9.68
CA VAL A 201 0.55 3.75 8.54
C VAL A 201 1.35 4.10 7.31
N THR A 202 1.85 3.09 6.61
CA THR A 202 2.40 3.25 5.26
C THR A 202 1.46 2.59 4.29
N ALA A 203 0.96 3.34 3.31
CA ALA A 203 0.02 2.86 2.31
C ALA A 203 0.47 3.24 0.90
N ASN A 204 -0.11 2.59 -0.10
CA ASN A 204 0.04 2.98 -1.49
C ASN A 204 -1.31 2.91 -2.24
N LEU A 205 -1.35 3.45 -3.45
CA LEU A 205 -2.48 3.38 -4.37
C LEU A 205 -2.24 2.36 -5.51
N LYS A 206 -1.63 1.22 -5.21
CA LYS A 206 -1.24 0.21 -6.20
C LYS A 206 -2.34 -0.85 -6.39
N SER A 207 -3.52 -0.44 -6.85
CA SER A 207 -4.54 -1.39 -7.31
C SER A 207 -4.55 -1.51 -8.82
N GLY A 208 -4.22 -2.70 -9.34
CA GLY A 208 -4.29 -2.97 -10.79
C GLY A 208 -5.72 -2.97 -11.35
N HIS A 209 -6.70 -3.26 -10.49
CA HIS A 209 -8.12 -3.36 -10.83
C HIS A 209 -8.81 -2.00 -10.86
N PHE A 210 -8.64 -1.19 -9.81
CA PHE A 210 -9.25 0.13 -9.70
C PHE A 210 -8.39 1.26 -10.26
N ARG A 211 -7.06 1.11 -10.25
CA ARG A 211 -6.07 2.11 -10.69
C ARG A 211 -6.35 3.53 -10.16
N PRO A 212 -6.38 3.74 -8.83
CA PRO A 212 -6.71 5.02 -8.26
C PRO A 212 -5.76 6.12 -8.74
N PRO A 213 -6.25 7.25 -9.27
CA PRO A 213 -5.41 8.39 -9.61
C PRO A 213 -4.80 9.01 -8.35
N ARG A 214 -3.76 9.83 -8.52
CA ARG A 214 -3.06 10.48 -7.40
C ARG A 214 -3.98 11.26 -6.45
N ALA A 215 -5.06 11.86 -6.98
CA ALA A 215 -6.05 12.59 -6.19
C ALA A 215 -6.69 11.74 -5.06
N CYS A 216 -6.78 10.42 -5.24
CA CYS A 216 -7.30 9.49 -4.25
C CYS A 216 -6.45 9.38 -2.96
N ALA A 217 -5.22 9.90 -2.97
CA ALA A 217 -4.33 9.82 -1.80
C ALA A 217 -4.90 10.57 -0.58
N VAL A 218 -5.65 11.66 -0.83
CA VAL A 218 -6.32 12.44 0.22
C VAL A 218 -7.40 11.60 0.90
N GLU A 219 -8.21 10.87 0.13
CA GLU A 219 -9.27 10.02 0.66
C GLU A 219 -8.69 8.80 1.40
N ALA A 220 -7.60 8.19 0.90
CA ALA A 220 -6.88 7.13 1.60
C ALA A 220 -6.39 7.62 2.98
N ARG A 221 -5.74 8.79 3.01
CA ARG A 221 -5.25 9.39 4.26
C ARG A 221 -6.39 9.71 5.23
N ARG A 222 -7.47 10.33 4.75
CA ARG A 222 -8.64 10.66 5.56
C ARG A 222 -9.28 9.41 6.17
N ALA A 223 -9.48 8.37 5.37
CA ALA A 223 -10.08 7.12 5.83
C ALA A 223 -9.21 6.41 6.87
N VAL A 224 -7.88 6.39 6.68
CA VAL A 224 -6.93 5.81 7.66
C VAL A 224 -6.92 6.61 8.96
N VAL A 225 -6.81 7.94 8.89
CA VAL A 225 -6.84 8.81 10.08
C VAL A 225 -8.13 8.61 10.87
N SER A 226 -9.27 8.56 10.17
CA SER A 226 -10.57 8.36 10.81
C SER A 226 -10.71 6.96 11.42
N ALA A 227 -10.35 5.90 10.68
CA ALA A 227 -10.57 4.52 11.12
C ALA A 227 -9.62 4.08 12.24
N LEU A 228 -8.44 4.69 12.35
CA LEU A 228 -7.44 4.39 13.39
C LEU A 228 -7.33 5.48 14.47
N GLU A 229 -8.19 6.49 14.38
CA GLU A 229 -8.24 7.63 15.29
C GLU A 229 -6.86 8.29 15.46
N LEU A 230 -6.13 8.47 14.35
CA LEU A 230 -4.76 8.99 14.41
C LEU A 230 -4.76 10.47 14.76
N PRO A 231 -3.87 10.94 15.65
CA PRO A 231 -3.83 12.33 16.09
C PRO A 231 -3.39 13.27 14.96
N SER A 232 -2.61 12.78 13.99
CA SER A 232 -2.07 13.58 12.92
C SER A 232 -2.13 12.86 11.57
N PRO A 233 -2.58 13.54 10.50
CA PRO A 233 -2.44 13.03 9.14
C PRO A 233 -0.99 12.78 8.71
N ALA A 234 0.01 13.38 9.38
CA ALA A 234 1.43 13.18 9.08
C ALA A 234 1.95 11.78 9.47
N ASP A 235 1.17 11.03 10.26
CA ASP A 235 1.48 9.65 10.65
C ASP A 235 1.09 8.62 9.59
N VAL A 236 0.53 9.09 8.47
CA VAL A 236 0.16 8.26 7.33
C VAL A 236 1.04 8.60 6.14
N ASP A 237 1.80 7.66 5.61
CA ASP A 237 2.52 7.81 4.36
C ASP A 237 1.67 7.20 3.23
N VAL A 238 1.41 7.93 2.14
CA VAL A 238 0.62 7.40 1.01
C VAL A 238 1.41 7.60 -0.28
N PHE A 239 1.82 6.49 -0.90
CA PHE A 239 2.49 6.50 -2.19
C PHE A 239 1.48 6.39 -3.34
N THR A 240 1.71 7.16 -4.39
CA THR A 240 0.81 7.18 -5.56
C THR A 240 1.48 6.58 -6.78
N MET A 241 0.67 6.04 -7.70
CA MET A 241 1.15 5.57 -8.99
C MET A 241 0.92 6.65 -10.06
N PRO A 242 1.77 6.74 -11.10
CA PRO A 242 1.47 7.54 -12.28
C PRO A 242 0.26 6.98 -13.03
N PRO A 243 -0.40 7.79 -13.87
CA PRO A 243 -1.40 7.25 -14.79
C PRO A 243 -0.77 6.17 -15.70
N PRO A 244 -1.56 5.18 -16.15
CA PRO A 244 -1.07 4.18 -17.10
C PRO A 244 -0.56 4.85 -18.37
N THR A 245 0.53 4.33 -18.93
CA THR A 245 0.96 4.74 -20.27
C THR A 245 -0.01 4.18 -21.30
N ALA A 246 -0.33 4.99 -22.30
CA ALA A 246 -1.10 4.52 -23.46
C ALA A 246 -0.36 3.34 -24.10
N PRO A 247 -1.09 2.32 -24.61
CA PRO A 247 -0.45 1.26 -25.37
C PRO A 247 0.27 1.90 -26.58
N PRO A 248 1.45 1.39 -26.96
CA PRO A 248 2.09 1.85 -28.20
C PRO A 248 1.11 1.65 -29.35
N THR A 249 0.83 2.72 -30.09
CA THR A 249 0.05 2.64 -31.33
C THR A 249 0.89 1.85 -32.33
N CYS A 250 0.41 0.66 -32.71
CA CYS A 250 0.95 -0.09 -33.85
C CYS A 250 0.57 0.58 -35.16
#